data_AF-S8DR27-F1
#
_entry.id   AF-S8DR27-F1
#
_cell.length_a   1.000
_cell.length_b   1.000
_cell.length_c   1.000
_cell.angle_alpha   90.00
_cell.angle_beta   90.00
_cell.angle_gamma   90.00
#
_symmetry.space_group_name_H-M   'P 1'
#
loop_
_entity.id
_entity.type
_entity.pdbx_description
1 polymer ?
#
loop_
_entity_poly.entity_id
_entity_poly.type
_entity_poly.pdbx_seq_one_letter_code
_entity_poly.pdbx_strand_id
1 'polypeptide(L)'
;MILCKGHSRVPIYSNNPTNIIGLILVKNLIKYRAEEEVVMIRDLNILSIPRFEEEEPLYDILNQFQKGQSHMGVVIRNAEDPPDSVVISMESASPSMSPHNERTEIVGIITMEDVLEHLLQEPIFDETDEFRDIDGDEL
;
A
#
# COMPACT_ATOMS: atom_id res chain seq x y z
N MET A 1 9.85 -5.06 17.00
CA MET A 1 10.60 -5.48 15.79
C MET A 1 9.61 -5.72 14.67
N ILE A 2 9.96 -5.45 13.40
CA ILE A 2 9.07 -5.65 12.23
C ILE A 2 8.51 -7.09 12.19
N LEU A 3 9.33 -8.08 12.54
CA LEU A 3 8.92 -9.50 12.58
C LEU A 3 7.84 -9.84 13.60
N CYS A 4 7.63 -9.01 14.64
CA CYS A 4 6.64 -9.31 15.69
C CYS A 4 5.20 -8.93 15.29
N LYS A 5 5.02 -8.26 14.15
CA LYS A 5 3.72 -7.76 13.69
C LYS A 5 3.03 -8.64 12.65
N GLY A 6 3.60 -9.80 12.31
CA GLY A 6 2.98 -10.76 11.39
C GLY A 6 2.99 -10.37 9.90
N HIS A 7 3.26 -9.12 9.56
CA HIS A 7 3.17 -8.68 8.18
C HIS A 7 4.26 -9.26 7.27
N SER A 8 3.85 -9.77 6.12
CA SER A 8 4.75 -10.25 5.05
C SER A 8 5.37 -9.13 4.21
N ARG A 9 4.69 -7.97 4.11
CA ARG A 9 5.04 -6.83 3.24
C ARG A 9 5.00 -5.54 4.05
N VAL A 10 6.01 -4.69 3.87
CA VAL A 10 6.12 -3.41 4.58
C VAL A 10 6.30 -2.27 3.57
N PRO A 11 5.41 -1.26 3.54
CA PRO A 11 5.54 -0.11 2.65
C PRO A 11 6.72 0.78 3.08
N ILE A 12 7.40 1.36 2.09
CA ILE A 12 8.50 2.30 2.27
C ILE A 12 8.04 3.67 1.77
N TYR A 13 8.25 4.67 2.62
CA TYR A 13 7.87 6.05 2.38
C TYR A 13 9.13 6.90 2.14
N SER A 14 9.01 7.94 1.34
CA SER A 14 10.08 8.92 1.13
C SER A 14 9.60 10.33 1.44
N ASN A 15 10.26 11.00 2.38
CA ASN A 15 9.99 12.38 2.85
C ASN A 15 8.63 12.63 3.52
N ASN A 16 7.53 12.09 2.99
CA ASN A 16 6.16 12.29 3.48
C ASN A 16 5.44 10.93 3.60
N PRO A 17 4.62 10.68 4.65
CA PRO A 17 3.75 9.51 4.74
C PRO A 17 2.78 9.32 3.56
N THR A 18 2.51 10.35 2.76
CA THR A 18 1.72 10.25 1.52
C THR A 18 2.56 9.89 0.29
N ASN A 19 3.85 9.60 0.45
CA ASN A 19 4.73 9.25 -0.67
C ASN A 19 5.27 7.84 -0.49
N ILE A 20 4.44 6.86 -0.85
CA ILE A 20 4.83 5.44 -0.88
C ILE A 20 5.66 5.20 -2.15
N ILE A 21 6.93 4.83 -1.96
CA ILE A 21 7.88 4.59 -3.06
C ILE A 21 8.01 3.12 -3.45
N GLY A 22 7.57 2.20 -2.59
CA GLY A 22 7.65 0.76 -2.83
C GLY A 22 7.40 -0.04 -1.56
N LEU A 23 7.62 -1.35 -1.62
CA LEU A 23 7.55 -2.25 -0.47
C LEU A 23 8.79 -3.09 -0.31
N ILE A 24 8.97 -3.64 0.89
CA ILE A 24 9.95 -4.66 1.20
C ILE A 24 9.24 -5.92 1.67
N LEU A 25 9.72 -7.08 1.20
CA LEU A 25 9.29 -8.38 1.71
C LEU A 25 10.06 -8.70 2.99
N VAL A 26 9.35 -8.97 4.08
CA VAL A 26 9.98 -9.31 5.37
C VAL A 26 10.84 -10.58 5.26
N LYS A 27 10.44 -11.55 4.42
CA LYS A 27 11.27 -12.73 4.13
C LYS A 27 12.64 -12.40 3.53
N ASN A 28 12.81 -11.24 2.88
CA ASN A 28 14.12 -10.83 2.36
C ASN A 28 15.02 -10.29 3.48
N LEU A 29 14.41 -9.83 4.59
CA LEU A 29 15.14 -9.31 5.75
C LEU A 29 15.84 -10.41 6.56
N ILE A 30 15.41 -11.68 6.44
CA ILE A 30 16.05 -12.83 7.12
C ILE A 30 17.51 -13.03 6.70
N LYS A 31 17.90 -12.50 5.53
CA LYS A 31 19.27 -12.59 5.01
C LYS A 31 20.25 -11.72 5.77
N TYR A 32 19.76 -10.78 6.57
CA TYR A 32 20.58 -9.78 7.25
C TYR A 32 20.64 -10.10 8.74
N ARG A 33 21.86 -10.14 9.28
CA ARG A 33 22.09 -10.32 10.72
C ARG A 33 22.14 -8.96 11.39
N ALA A 34 21.35 -8.77 12.43
CA ALA A 34 21.27 -7.50 13.19
C ALA A 34 22.59 -7.09 13.87
N GLU A 35 23.52 -8.03 14.03
CA GLU A 35 24.76 -7.87 14.79
C GLU A 35 25.97 -7.49 13.92
N GLU A 36 25.89 -7.66 12.59
CA GLU A 36 27.08 -7.58 11.74
C GLU A 36 27.13 -6.34 10.83
N GLU A 37 26.01 -5.63 10.57
CA GLU A 37 26.06 -4.38 9.80
C GLU A 37 24.75 -3.56 9.87
N VAL A 38 24.87 -2.22 9.84
CA VAL A 38 23.72 -1.33 9.60
C VAL A 38 23.37 -1.42 8.12
N VAL A 39 22.35 -2.22 7.80
CA VAL A 39 21.82 -2.31 6.43
C VAL A 39 20.99 -1.07 6.15
N MET A 40 21.39 -0.29 5.14
CA MET A 40 20.58 0.86 4.74
C MET A 40 19.38 0.38 3.93
N ILE A 41 18.23 1.05 4.10
CA ILE A 41 16.99 0.71 3.38
C ILE A 41 17.18 0.69 1.85
N ARG A 42 18.08 1.53 1.32
CA ARG A 42 18.43 1.58 -0.10
C ARG A 42 19.15 0.34 -0.63
N ASP A 43 19.78 -0.43 0.26
CA ASP A 43 20.50 -1.67 -0.09
C ASP A 43 19.57 -2.89 -0.06
N LEU A 44 18.32 -2.68 0.37
CA LEU A 44 17.25 -3.66 0.30
C LEU A 44 16.60 -3.61 -1.08
N ASN A 45 16.16 -4.76 -1.58
CA ASN A 45 15.42 -4.83 -2.83
C ASN A 45 14.00 -4.24 -2.63
N ILE A 46 13.84 -2.96 -2.96
CA ILE A 46 12.55 -2.26 -2.91
C ILE A 46 11.74 -2.67 -4.15
N LEU A 47 10.60 -3.31 -3.92
CA LEU A 47 9.69 -3.73 -4.98
C LEU A 47 8.71 -2.61 -5.31
N SER A 48 8.42 -2.45 -6.61
CA SER A 48 7.41 -1.51 -7.08
C SER A 48 6.02 -1.93 -6.59
N ILE A 49 5.21 -0.94 -6.21
CA ILE A 49 3.82 -1.16 -5.81
C ILE A 49 2.90 -0.67 -6.94
N PRO A 50 1.95 -1.49 -7.42
CA PRO A 50 0.90 -1.03 -8.33
C PRO A 50 0.04 0.04 -7.67
N ARG A 51 -0.41 1.01 -8.47
CA ARG A 51 -1.36 2.04 -8.06
C ARG A 51 -2.71 1.76 -8.71
N PHE A 52 -3.77 1.88 -7.93
CA PHE A 52 -5.16 1.68 -8.35
C PHE A 52 -5.94 2.95 -8.06
N GLU A 53 -6.83 3.35 -8.96
CA GLU A 53 -7.77 4.45 -8.70
C GLU A 53 -8.81 4.00 -7.67
N GLU A 54 -9.35 4.93 -6.89
CA GLU A 54 -10.38 4.63 -5.87
C GLU A 54 -11.64 4.02 -6.48
N GLU A 55 -11.95 4.37 -7.73
CA GLU A 55 -13.12 3.88 -8.46
C GLU A 55 -12.83 2.59 -9.27
N GLU A 56 -11.62 2.04 -9.21
CA GLU A 56 -11.25 0.84 -9.95
C GLU A 56 -12.02 -0.40 -9.41
N PRO A 57 -12.70 -1.18 -10.28
CA PRO A 57 -13.44 -2.35 -9.83
C PRO A 57 -12.55 -3.40 -9.15
N LEU A 58 -13.01 -3.96 -8.04
CA LEU A 58 -12.26 -4.98 -7.28
C LEU A 58 -11.84 -6.20 -8.14
N TYR A 59 -12.63 -6.56 -9.16
CA TYR A 59 -12.28 -7.63 -10.09
C TYR A 59 -11.06 -7.29 -10.96
N ASP A 60 -10.92 -6.03 -11.37
CA ASP A 60 -9.78 -5.56 -12.15
C ASP A 60 -8.52 -5.50 -11.27
N ILE A 61 -8.66 -5.02 -10.03
CA ILE A 61 -7.60 -5.06 -9.01
C ILE A 61 -7.17 -6.51 -8.74
N LEU A 62 -8.12 -7.44 -8.60
CA LEU A 62 -7.83 -8.88 -8.43
C LEU A 62 -7.05 -9.44 -9.63
N ASN A 63 -7.47 -9.13 -10.85
CA ASN A 63 -6.77 -9.57 -12.06
C ASN A 63 -5.33 -9.03 -12.11
N GLN A 64 -5.12 -7.79 -11.65
CA GLN A 64 -3.79 -7.20 -11.55
C GLN A 64 -2.91 -7.92 -10.53
N PHE A 65 -3.47 -8.28 -9.36
CA PHE A 65 -2.75 -9.09 -8.37
C PHE A 65 -2.44 -10.50 -8.86
N GLN A 66 -3.35 -11.16 -9.58
CA GLN A 66 -3.15 -12.50 -10.16
C GLN A 66 -2.03 -12.56 -11.21
N LYS A 67 -1.62 -11.42 -11.80
CA LYS A 67 -0.43 -11.35 -12.67
C LYS A 67 0.88 -11.56 -11.91
N GLY A 68 0.85 -11.56 -10.57
CA GLY A 68 1.98 -11.96 -9.71
C GLY A 68 3.04 -10.88 -9.47
N GLN A 69 2.78 -9.62 -9.84
CA GLN A 69 3.75 -8.52 -9.67
C GLN A 69 3.83 -8.02 -8.21
N SER A 70 2.69 -7.94 -7.53
CA SER A 70 2.57 -7.60 -6.10
C SER A 70 1.20 -8.07 -5.62
N HIS A 71 1.04 -8.37 -4.34
CA HIS A 71 -0.28 -8.56 -3.69
C HIS A 71 -0.64 -7.38 -2.77
N MET A 72 0.15 -6.30 -2.83
CA MET A 72 -0.10 -5.05 -2.12
C MET A 72 -0.09 -3.92 -3.14
N GLY A 73 -1.09 -3.06 -3.08
CA GLY A 73 -1.28 -1.88 -3.92
C GLY A 73 -1.44 -0.62 -3.10
N VAL A 74 -1.32 0.52 -3.78
CA VAL A 74 -1.69 1.83 -3.23
C VAL A 74 -2.94 2.31 -3.95
N VAL A 75 -3.95 2.70 -3.19
CA VAL A 75 -5.16 3.32 -3.73
C VAL A 75 -4.94 4.84 -3.77
N ILE A 76 -5.20 5.41 -4.93
CA ILE A 76 -5.08 6.84 -5.20
C ILE A 76 -6.45 7.42 -5.56
N ARG A 77 -6.64 8.69 -5.22
CA ARG A 77 -7.78 9.50 -5.65
C ARG A 77 -7.24 10.66 -6.47
N ASN A 78 -7.80 10.86 -7.66
CA ASN A 78 -7.56 12.09 -8.40
C ASN A 78 -8.36 13.22 -7.73
N ALA A 79 -7.66 14.22 -7.20
CA ALA A 79 -8.30 15.44 -6.76
C ALA A 79 -8.80 16.18 -8.01
N GLU A 80 -10.05 15.93 -8.40
CA GLU A 80 -10.70 16.75 -9.42
C GLU A 80 -10.71 18.21 -8.95
N ASP A 81 -10.37 19.14 -9.86
CA ASP A 81 -10.49 20.56 -9.60
C ASP A 81 -11.95 20.85 -9.14
N PRO A 82 -12.16 21.52 -8.00
CA PRO A 82 -13.51 21.70 -7.45
C PRO A 82 -14.42 22.36 -8.49
N PRO A 83 -15.68 21.90 -8.65
CA PRO A 83 -16.64 22.62 -9.46
C PRO A 83 -16.90 23.96 -8.76
N ASP A 84 -16.60 25.04 -9.46
CA ASP A 84 -16.80 26.45 -9.09
C ASP A 84 -15.77 27.09 -8.15
N SER A 85 -14.68 27.62 -8.72
CA SER A 85 -14.03 28.81 -8.16
C SER A 85 -13.57 29.78 -9.25
N VAL A 86 -14.44 30.76 -9.49
CA VAL A 86 -14.15 32.17 -9.80
C VAL A 86 -12.70 32.51 -10.14
N VAL A 87 -12.51 32.97 -11.37
CA VAL A 87 -11.32 33.68 -11.84
C VAL A 87 -10.97 34.88 -10.94
N ILE A 88 -9.89 34.81 -10.16
CA ILE A 88 -9.07 35.99 -9.81
C ILE A 88 -7.60 35.58 -9.83
N SER A 89 -6.88 36.13 -10.81
CA SER A 89 -5.44 36.04 -11.00
C SER A 89 -4.65 36.64 -9.84
N MET A 90 -3.51 36.06 -9.46
CA MET A 90 -2.28 36.80 -9.19
C MET A 90 -1.07 35.85 -9.11
N GLU A 91 -0.03 36.26 -9.83
CA GLU A 91 1.19 35.53 -10.17
C GLU A 91 2.26 35.78 -9.11
N SER A 92 2.88 34.72 -8.55
CA SER A 92 4.28 34.69 -8.09
C SER A 92 4.60 33.42 -7.27
N ALA A 93 5.41 32.51 -7.82
CA ALA A 93 6.59 31.89 -7.18
C ALA A 93 7.11 30.67 -7.97
N SER A 94 8.33 30.83 -8.50
CA SER A 94 9.42 29.84 -8.67
C SER A 94 9.16 28.46 -9.30
N PRO A 95 9.76 28.14 -10.47
CA PRO A 95 9.78 26.78 -11.00
C PRO A 95 10.99 26.01 -10.45
N SER A 96 10.81 25.24 -9.37
CA SER A 96 11.72 24.13 -9.06
C SER A 96 11.00 22.82 -9.35
N MET A 97 11.21 22.31 -10.56
CA MET A 97 10.59 21.09 -11.05
C MET A 97 11.08 19.86 -10.28
N SER A 98 10.16 19.19 -9.59
CA SER A 98 10.18 17.73 -9.38
C SER A 98 8.92 17.19 -10.09
N PRO A 99 9.00 16.18 -10.95
CA PRO A 99 7.89 15.81 -11.82
C PRO A 99 6.97 14.80 -11.11
N HIS A 100 6.36 15.14 -9.98
CA HIS A 100 5.37 14.25 -9.34
C HIS A 100 4.07 15.01 -9.14
N ASN A 101 3.02 14.54 -9.83
CA ASN A 101 1.65 15.06 -9.83
C ASN A 101 1.19 15.54 -8.45
N GLU A 102 1.04 16.86 -8.27
CA GLU A 102 0.49 17.48 -7.06
C GLU A 102 -1.05 17.31 -6.91
N ARG A 103 -1.67 16.45 -7.73
CA ARG A 103 -3.14 16.31 -7.78
C ARG A 103 -3.65 14.91 -7.40
N THR A 104 -2.75 14.01 -7.00
CA THR A 104 -3.12 12.63 -6.67
C THR A 104 -2.96 12.42 -5.17
N GLU A 105 -4.08 12.21 -4.47
CA GLU A 105 -4.12 11.92 -3.04
C GLU A 105 -3.97 10.41 -2.80
N ILE A 106 -3.15 10.00 -1.83
CA ILE A 106 -3.13 8.59 -1.40
C ILE A 106 -4.30 8.38 -0.43
N VAL A 107 -5.21 7.49 -0.80
CA VAL A 107 -6.32 7.06 0.05
C VAL A 107 -5.83 6.04 1.08
N GLY A 108 -5.06 5.06 0.62
CA GLY A 108 -4.58 3.98 1.48
C GLY A 108 -3.82 2.89 0.74
N ILE A 109 -3.64 1.76 1.41
CA ILE A 109 -3.11 0.53 0.83
C ILE A 109 -4.25 -0.49 0.69
N ILE A 110 -4.12 -1.38 -0.29
CA ILE A 110 -5.05 -2.49 -0.49
C ILE A 110 -4.25 -3.76 -0.73
N THR A 111 -4.71 -4.89 -0.22
CA THR A 111 -4.08 -6.19 -0.40
C THR A 111 -4.98 -7.16 -1.17
N MET A 112 -4.40 -8.23 -1.70
CA MET A 112 -5.18 -9.26 -2.40
C MET A 112 -6.17 -9.95 -1.46
N GLU A 113 -5.79 -10.07 -0.20
CA GLU A 113 -6.58 -10.58 0.92
C GLU A 113 -7.83 -9.70 1.13
N ASP A 114 -7.68 -8.37 1.21
CA ASP A 114 -8.81 -7.42 1.34
C ASP A 114 -9.80 -7.52 0.16
N VAL A 115 -9.27 -7.66 -1.06
CA VAL A 115 -10.07 -7.78 -2.29
C VAL A 115 -10.87 -9.08 -2.28
N LEU A 116 -10.24 -10.20 -1.92
CA LEU A 116 -10.90 -11.49 -1.87
C LEU A 116 -11.95 -11.54 -0.76
N GLU A 117 -11.68 -10.98 0.41
CA GLU A 117 -12.65 -10.88 1.52
C GLU A 117 -13.92 -10.14 1.08
N HIS A 118 -13.76 -8.99 0.40
CA HIS A 118 -14.89 -8.23 -0.12
C HIS A 118 -15.69 -9.00 -1.18
N LEU A 119 -15.01 -9.73 -2.08
CA LEU A 119 -15.65 -10.46 -3.16
C LEU A 119 -16.37 -11.72 -2.68
N LEU A 120 -15.80 -12.42 -1.70
CA LEU A 120 -16.37 -13.63 -1.12
C LEU A 120 -17.43 -13.32 -0.05
N GLN A 121 -17.45 -12.11 0.49
CA GLN A 121 -18.28 -11.71 1.64
C GLN A 121 -18.03 -12.57 2.89
N GLU A 122 -16.85 -13.16 2.97
CA GLU A 122 -16.40 -14.02 4.05
C GLU A 122 -15.02 -13.52 4.50
N PRO A 123 -14.74 -13.47 5.82
CA PRO A 123 -13.45 -13.04 6.31
C PRO A 123 -12.36 -14.00 5.84
N ILE A 124 -11.22 -13.44 5.43
CA ILE A 124 -10.04 -14.24 5.09
C ILE A 124 -9.05 -14.10 6.22
N PHE A 125 -8.88 -15.21 6.95
CA PHE A 125 -7.91 -15.27 8.04
C PHE A 125 -6.48 -15.26 7.47
N ASP A 126 -5.70 -14.26 7.86
CA ASP A 126 -4.26 -14.20 7.58
C ASP A 126 -3.49 -15.09 8.57
N GLU A 127 -2.23 -15.37 8.25
CA GLU A 127 -1.32 -16.25 9.00
C GLU A 127 -1.18 -15.88 10.48
N THR A 128 -1.48 -14.64 10.86
CA THR A 128 -1.37 -14.16 12.24
C THR A 128 -2.70 -13.87 12.94
N ASP A 129 -3.83 -14.16 12.30
CA ASP A 129 -5.11 -14.07 12.99
C ASP A 129 -5.20 -15.17 14.04
N GLU A 130 -5.50 -14.78 15.28
CA GLU A 130 -5.75 -15.76 16.33
C GLU A 130 -7.01 -16.55 15.96
N PHE A 131 -6.87 -17.86 15.74
CA PHE A 131 -8.00 -18.79 15.69
C PHE A 131 -8.77 -18.66 17.00
N ARG A 132 -9.87 -17.91 16.98
CA ARG A 132 -10.90 -18.05 17.99
C ARG A 132 -11.72 -19.25 17.60
N ASP A 133 -11.40 -20.40 18.18
CA ASP A 133 -12.27 -21.56 18.14
C ASP A 133 -13.68 -21.10 18.54
N ILE A 134 -14.63 -21.20 17.60
CA ILE A 134 -16.05 -21.12 17.93
C ILE A 134 -16.40 -22.48 18.51
N ASP A 135 -15.89 -22.78 19.69
CA ASP A 135 -16.28 -23.97 20.44
C ASP A 135 -17.61 -23.69 21.14
N GLY A 136 -18.65 -24.32 20.59
CA GLY A 136 -19.62 -25.07 21.41
C GLY A 136 -20.85 -24.32 21.89
N ASP A 137 -21.86 -24.20 21.03
CA ASP A 137 -23.24 -24.34 21.51
C ASP A 137 -23.66 -25.82 21.36
N GLU A 138 -23.33 -26.61 22.38
CA GLU A 138 -24.18 -27.73 22.80
C GLU A 138 -25.24 -27.16 23.76
N LEU A 139 -26.49 -27.08 23.31
CA LEU A 139 -27.70 -27.26 24.14
C LEU A 139 -28.82 -27.91 23.31
#